data_AF-A0A957KZ01-F1
#
_entry.id   AF-A0A957KZ01-F1
#
_cell.length_a   1.000
_cell.length_b   1.000
_cell.length_c   1.000
_cell.angle_alpha   90.00
_cell.angle_beta   90.00
_cell.angle_gamma   90.00
#
_symmetry.space_group_name_H-M   'P 1'
#
loop_
_entity.id
_entity.type
_entity.pdbx_description
1 polymer ?
#
loop_
_entity_poly.entity_id
_entity_poly.type
_entity_poly.pdbx_seq_one_letter_code
_entity_poly.pdbx_strand_id
1 'polypeptide(L)'
;LLTQTDAPPIVFGERRVASAERTLCFYAHYDGQPVEPALWAQDPFQATLYDGPLESGGRPIAMPPAGQPLDDNWRLYARSSADDKAPIIALLTALDALEASGLALTSNIKIFLDGEEESSSPHVAGYLDTYS
;
A
#
# COMPACT_ATOMS: atom_id res chain seq x y z
N LEU A 1 7.76 -14.45 2.33
CA LEU A 1 6.61 -14.79 1.47
C LEU A 1 6.02 -16.10 1.96
N LEU A 2 4.72 -16.15 2.13
CA LEU A 2 3.98 -17.40 2.33
C LEU A 2 3.47 -17.84 0.96
N THR A 3 3.51 -19.13 0.65
CA THR A 3 3.20 -19.64 -0.70
C THR A 3 2.26 -20.84 -0.63
N GLN A 4 1.25 -20.85 -1.50
CA GLN A 4 0.38 -22.01 -1.74
C GLN A 4 0.33 -22.33 -3.24
N THR A 5 -0.05 -23.56 -3.56
CA THR A 5 -0.25 -24.00 -4.95
C THR A 5 -1.38 -23.21 -5.59
N ASP A 6 -1.18 -22.78 -6.84
CA ASP A 6 -2.16 -22.04 -7.65
C ASP A 6 -2.69 -20.71 -7.05
N ALA A 7 -1.95 -20.12 -6.12
CA ALA A 7 -2.28 -18.84 -5.50
C ALA A 7 -1.09 -17.85 -5.57
N PRO A 8 -1.34 -16.53 -5.74
CA PRO A 8 -0.33 -15.51 -5.48
C PRO A 8 0.19 -15.61 -4.04
N PRO A 9 1.46 -15.24 -3.78
CA PRO A 9 2.03 -15.31 -2.45
C PRO A 9 1.43 -14.25 -1.53
N ILE A 10 1.29 -14.56 -0.25
CA ILE A 10 1.09 -13.54 0.78
C ILE A 10 2.45 -12.93 1.14
N VAL A 11 2.54 -11.60 1.14
CA VAL A 11 3.68 -10.91 1.74
C VAL A 11 3.43 -10.78 3.23
N PHE A 12 4.14 -11.60 4.01
CA PHE A 12 4.09 -11.56 5.46
C PHE A 12 5.36 -10.96 6.05
N GLY A 13 5.20 -10.05 6.99
CA GLY A 13 6.28 -9.46 7.79
C GLY A 13 5.90 -9.42 9.26
N GLU A 14 6.89 -9.65 10.15
CA GLU A 14 6.70 -9.57 11.60
C GLU A 14 7.87 -8.81 12.24
N ARG A 15 7.53 -7.86 13.11
CA ARG A 15 8.48 -7.21 14.02
C ARG A 15 8.02 -7.44 15.45
N ARG A 16 8.84 -8.15 16.23
CA ARG A 16 8.59 -8.39 17.66
C ARG A 16 9.29 -7.35 18.51
N VAL A 17 8.62 -6.91 19.56
CA VAL A 17 9.11 -5.97 20.56
C VAL A 17 9.09 -6.68 21.91
N ALA A 18 10.23 -6.75 22.59
CA ALA A 18 10.37 -7.53 23.82
C ALA A 18 9.38 -7.12 24.93
N SER A 19 9.04 -5.83 25.02
CA SER A 19 8.10 -5.28 26.01
C SER A 19 6.65 -5.21 25.53
N ALA A 20 6.34 -5.71 24.33
CA ALA A 20 4.98 -5.58 23.79
C ALA A 20 4.03 -6.61 24.40
N GLU A 21 2.92 -6.12 24.95
CA GLU A 21 1.80 -6.93 25.45
C GLU A 21 0.71 -7.16 24.39
N ARG A 22 0.82 -6.48 23.24
CA ARG A 22 -0.15 -6.58 22.14
C ARG A 22 0.52 -6.64 20.77
N THR A 23 -0.22 -7.17 19.80
CA THR A 23 0.18 -7.26 18.40
C THR A 23 -0.83 -6.51 17.54
N LEU A 24 -0.35 -5.58 16.73
CA LEU A 24 -1.15 -4.93 15.68
C LEU A 24 -0.89 -5.65 14.37
N CYS A 25 -1.94 -6.11 13.71
CA CYS A 25 -1.86 -6.69 12.38
C CYS A 25 -2.43 -5.69 11.38
N PHE A 26 -1.64 -5.33 10.36
CA PHE A 26 -2.08 -4.55 9.22
C PHE A 26 -2.32 -5.50 8.06
N TYR A 27 -3.56 -5.51 7.59
CA TYR A 27 -3.96 -6.13 6.34
C TYR A 27 -4.04 -5.05 5.26
N ALA A 28 -3.51 -5.37 4.08
CA ALA A 28 -3.59 -4.56 2.87
C ALA A 28 -3.46 -5.51 1.67
N HIS A 29 -3.56 -5.00 0.45
CA HIS A 29 -3.41 -5.84 -0.74
C HIS A 29 -2.60 -5.15 -1.84
N TYR A 30 -1.85 -5.96 -2.61
CA TYR A 30 -0.90 -5.47 -3.62
C TYR A 30 -1.36 -5.69 -5.06
N ASP A 31 -2.47 -6.41 -5.25
CA ASP A 31 -3.14 -6.52 -6.53
C ASP A 31 -3.91 -5.24 -6.86
N GLY A 32 -4.91 -5.33 -7.74
CA GLY A 32 -5.66 -4.16 -8.16
C GLY A 32 -6.69 -4.50 -9.20
N GLN A 33 -7.76 -3.71 -9.28
CA GLN A 33 -8.75 -3.85 -10.34
C GLN A 33 -8.13 -3.81 -11.75
N PRO A 34 -8.70 -4.53 -12.74
CA PRO A 34 -8.36 -4.35 -14.15
C PRO A 34 -8.55 -2.90 -14.60
N VAL A 35 -7.90 -2.52 -15.70
CA VAL A 35 -8.06 -1.18 -16.30
C VAL A 35 -8.55 -1.28 -17.73
N GLU A 36 -9.37 -0.32 -18.15
CA GLU A 36 -9.71 -0.07 -19.55
C GLU A 36 -8.94 1.16 -20.04
N PRO A 37 -7.80 0.99 -20.76
CA PRO A 37 -6.90 2.11 -21.08
C PRO A 37 -7.57 3.27 -21.82
N ALA A 38 -8.63 3.00 -22.59
CA ALA A 38 -9.38 4.02 -23.34
C ALA A 38 -10.11 5.03 -22.43
N LEU A 39 -10.37 4.68 -21.17
CA LEU A 39 -11.02 5.56 -20.20
C LEU A 39 -10.03 6.38 -19.37
N TRP A 40 -8.73 6.21 -19.58
CA TRP A 40 -7.69 6.93 -18.85
C TRP A 40 -7.18 8.14 -19.62
N ALA A 41 -6.91 9.24 -18.91
CA ALA A 41 -6.29 10.44 -19.48
C ALA A 41 -4.79 10.27 -19.78
N GLN A 42 -4.17 9.21 -19.24
CA GLN A 42 -2.75 8.88 -19.36
C GLN A 42 -2.55 7.36 -19.24
N ASP A 43 -1.31 6.87 -19.33
CA ASP A 43 -1.03 5.46 -19.03
C ASP A 43 -1.41 5.13 -17.57
N PRO A 44 -2.34 4.19 -17.32
CA PRO A 44 -2.77 3.82 -15.97
C PRO A 44 -1.63 3.31 -15.09
N PHE A 45 -0.57 2.73 -15.66
CA PHE A 45 0.55 2.18 -14.91
C PHE A 45 1.68 3.20 -14.70
N GLN A 46 1.59 4.38 -15.31
CA GLN A 46 2.52 5.48 -15.08
C GLN A 46 1.96 6.44 -14.04
N ALA A 47 2.55 6.42 -12.84
CA ALA A 47 2.20 7.35 -11.78
C ALA A 47 2.57 8.79 -12.18
N THR A 48 1.56 9.66 -12.23
CA THR A 48 1.73 11.07 -12.61
C THR A 48 1.05 11.96 -11.58
N LEU A 49 1.78 12.98 -11.12
CA LEU A 49 1.28 13.99 -10.19
C LEU A 49 0.59 15.12 -10.96
N TYR A 50 -0.55 15.57 -10.46
CA TYR A 50 -1.32 16.68 -11.00
C TYR A 50 -1.47 17.79 -9.95
N ASP A 51 -1.49 19.04 -10.41
CA ASP A 51 -1.69 20.22 -9.55
C ASP A 51 -3.13 20.36 -9.00
N GLY A 52 -4.05 19.53 -9.48
CA GLY A 52 -5.45 19.52 -9.09
C GLY A 52 -6.20 18.32 -9.66
N PRO A 53 -7.50 18.18 -9.35
CA PRO A 53 -8.33 17.12 -9.90
C PRO A 53 -8.51 17.26 -11.43
N LEU A 54 -8.47 16.14 -12.15
CA LEU A 54 -8.66 16.07 -13.61
C LEU A 54 -10.00 16.69 -14.04
N GLU A 55 -11.07 16.46 -13.28
CA GLU A 55 -12.41 17.00 -13.52
C GLU A 55 -12.48 18.53 -13.40
N SER A 56 -11.50 19.14 -12.71
CA SER A 56 -11.35 20.59 -12.57
C SER A 56 -10.29 21.16 -13.52
N GLY A 57 -9.80 20.37 -14.48
CA GLY A 57 -8.78 20.79 -15.44
C GLY A 57 -7.35 20.79 -14.90
N GLY A 58 -7.08 20.01 -13.84
CA GLY A 58 -5.74 19.81 -13.29
C GLY A 58 -4.75 19.35 -14.36
N ARG A 59 -3.49 19.74 -14.20
CA ARG A 59 -2.41 19.51 -15.17
C ARG A 59 -1.28 18.71 -14.54
N PRO A 60 -0.59 17.88 -15.35
CA PRO A 60 0.55 17.13 -14.85
C PRO A 60 1.67 18.08 -14.43
N ILE A 61 2.25 17.81 -13.27
CA ILE A 61 3.41 18.51 -12.71
C ILE A 61 4.51 17.51 -12.38
N ALA A 62 5.75 17.99 -12.34
CA ALA A 62 6.85 17.17 -11.87
C ALA A 62 6.71 16.87 -10.38
N MET A 63 7.21 15.70 -9.95
CA MET A 63 7.34 15.40 -8.53
C MET A 63 8.22 16.47 -7.86
N PRO A 64 7.77 17.06 -6.74
CA PRO A 64 8.57 18.04 -6.03
C PRO A 64 9.83 17.40 -5.46
N PRO A 65 10.92 18.16 -5.29
CA PRO A 65 12.05 17.71 -4.49
C PRO A 65 11.62 17.32 -3.07
N ALA A 66 12.33 16.35 -2.48
CA ALA A 66 12.08 15.92 -1.12
C ALA A 66 12.19 17.10 -0.13
N GLY A 67 11.31 17.11 0.88
CA GLY A 67 11.29 18.13 1.94
C GLY A 67 10.56 19.43 1.58
N GLN A 68 9.98 19.54 0.38
CA GLN A 68 9.10 20.65 0.05
C GLN A 68 7.68 20.45 0.62
N PRO A 69 6.98 21.54 0.97
CA PRO A 69 5.56 21.47 1.30
C PRO A 69 4.77 20.86 0.14
N LEU A 70 3.84 19.97 0.47
CA LEU A 70 2.88 19.42 -0.48
C LEU A 70 1.62 20.30 -0.47
N ASP A 71 0.96 20.43 -1.62
CA ASP A 71 -0.34 21.08 -1.73
C ASP A 71 -1.46 20.02 -1.61
N ASP A 72 -2.44 20.29 -0.75
CA ASP A 72 -3.58 19.39 -0.50
C ASP A 72 -4.47 19.19 -1.74
N ASN A 73 -4.37 20.07 -2.74
CA ASN A 73 -5.10 19.93 -4.00
C ASN A 73 -4.43 18.98 -4.97
N TRP A 74 -3.16 18.65 -4.77
CA TRP A 74 -2.45 17.75 -5.68
C TRP A 74 -3.08 16.36 -5.69
N ARG A 75 -3.01 15.70 -6.86
CA ARG A 75 -3.56 14.37 -7.08
C ARG A 75 -2.54 13.49 -7.78
N LEU A 76 -2.25 12.33 -7.19
CA LEU A 76 -1.45 11.30 -7.85
C LEU A 76 -2.39 10.32 -8.55
N TYR A 77 -2.32 10.27 -9.88
CA TYR A 77 -3.10 9.34 -10.68
C TYR A 77 -2.23 8.16 -11.13
N ALA A 78 -2.64 6.96 -10.73
CA ALA A 78 -2.15 5.68 -11.22
C ALA A 78 -3.16 4.59 -10.82
N ARG A 79 -3.19 3.49 -11.56
CA ARG A 79 -3.90 2.27 -11.18
C ARG A 79 -3.41 1.79 -9.82
N SER A 80 -4.35 1.50 -8.93
CA SER A 80 -4.09 1.04 -7.57
C SER A 80 -3.29 2.00 -6.69
N SER A 81 -3.23 3.29 -7.06
CA SER A 81 -2.56 4.30 -6.23
C SER A 81 -3.25 4.44 -4.88
N ALA A 82 -4.55 4.74 -4.87
CA ALA A 82 -5.33 4.83 -3.63
C ALA A 82 -5.71 3.46 -3.05
N ASP A 83 -5.92 2.46 -3.92
CA ASP A 83 -6.48 1.15 -3.59
C ASP A 83 -5.58 0.03 -4.12
N ASP A 84 -4.59 -0.45 -3.36
CA ASP A 84 -4.24 -0.08 -1.98
C ASP A 84 -2.72 0.14 -1.81
N LYS A 85 -2.03 0.49 -2.92
CA LYS A 85 -0.56 0.55 -2.91
C LYS A 85 0.00 1.76 -2.17
N ALA A 86 -0.60 2.95 -2.29
CA ALA A 86 -0.11 4.10 -1.54
C ALA A 86 -0.28 3.92 -0.02
N PRO A 87 -1.40 3.37 0.50
CA PRO A 87 -1.51 3.02 1.91
C PRO A 87 -0.42 2.04 2.40
N ILE A 88 -0.05 1.02 1.62
CA ILE A 88 1.10 0.15 1.95
C ILE A 88 2.38 0.96 2.10
N ILE A 89 2.69 1.83 1.14
CA ILE A 89 3.88 2.69 1.18
C ILE A 89 3.83 3.66 2.37
N ALA A 90 2.66 4.23 2.67
CA ALA A 90 2.46 5.13 3.80
C ALA A 90 2.70 4.42 5.14
N LEU A 91 2.21 3.20 5.30
CA LEU A 91 2.46 2.37 6.49
C LEU A 91 3.97 2.11 6.67
N LEU A 92 4.66 1.68 5.62
CA LEU A 92 6.10 1.43 5.68
C LEU A 92 6.89 2.71 6.00
N THR A 93 6.53 3.82 5.36
CA THR A 93 7.14 5.13 5.61
C THR A 93 6.93 5.59 7.05
N ALA A 94 5.76 5.34 7.63
CA ALA A 94 5.48 5.68 9.03
C ALA A 94 6.33 4.82 9.99
N LEU A 95 6.52 3.53 9.70
CA LEU A 95 7.40 2.67 10.49
C LEU A 95 8.86 3.13 10.42
N ASP A 96 9.35 3.50 9.24
CA ASP A 96 10.70 4.05 9.05
C ASP A 96 10.87 5.38 9.81
N ALA A 97 9.87 6.26 9.77
CA ALA A 97 9.88 7.53 10.48
C ALA A 97 9.88 7.35 12.01
N LEU A 98 9.10 6.40 12.53
CA LEU A 98 9.10 6.06 13.95
C LEU A 98 10.48 5.57 14.39
N GLU A 99 11.10 4.68 13.62
CA GLU A 99 12.46 4.19 13.90
C GLU A 99 13.50 5.32 13.85
N ALA A 100 13.45 6.17 12.81
CA ALA A 100 14.36 7.32 12.68
C ALA A 100 14.19 8.36 13.80
N SER A 101 13.00 8.49 14.38
CA SER A 101 12.73 9.37 15.52
C SER A 101 13.26 8.86 16.86
N GLY A 102 13.72 7.59 16.92
CA GLY A 102 14.14 6.94 18.16
C GLY A 102 12.99 6.56 19.10
N LEU A 103 11.73 6.72 18.65
CA LEU A 103 10.56 6.27 19.40
C LEU A 103 10.46 4.74 19.32
N ALA A 104 10.56 4.08 20.47
CA ALA A 104 10.37 2.64 20.53
C ALA A 104 8.91 2.27 20.22
N LEU A 105 8.72 1.27 19.35
CA LEU A 105 7.43 0.63 19.19
C LEU A 105 7.00 0.01 20.52
N THR A 106 5.71 0.11 20.85
CA THR A 106 5.13 -0.46 22.08
C THR A 106 4.32 -1.73 21.82
N SER A 107 4.22 -2.14 20.55
CA SER A 107 3.41 -3.27 20.10
C SER A 107 4.20 -4.07 19.08
N ASN A 108 3.99 -5.39 19.04
CA ASN A 108 4.44 -6.18 17.90
C ASN A 108 3.66 -5.72 16.66
N ILE A 109 4.30 -5.77 15.50
CA ILE A 109 3.68 -5.43 14.22
C ILE A 109 3.71 -6.67 13.33
N LYS A 110 2.55 -7.02 12.78
CA LYS A 110 2.43 -7.97 11.67
C LYS A 110 1.89 -7.23 10.45
N ILE A 111 2.44 -7.54 9.28
CA ILE A 111 1.95 -7.07 7.99
C ILE A 111 1.56 -8.30 7.18
N PHE A 112 0.37 -8.29 6.61
CA PHE A 112 -0.18 -9.33 5.76
C PHE A 112 -0.70 -8.67 4.48
N LEU A 113 0.02 -8.82 3.37
CA LEU A 113 -0.40 -8.27 2.08
C LEU A 113 -0.95 -9.37 1.19
N ASP A 114 -2.23 -9.23 0.84
CA ASP A 114 -2.96 -10.12 -0.07
C ASP A 114 -2.70 -9.77 -1.54
N GLY A 115 -2.66 -10.79 -2.41
CA GLY A 115 -2.51 -10.64 -3.85
C GLY A 115 -3.79 -10.93 -4.64
N GLU A 116 -4.92 -11.16 -3.96
CA GLU A 116 -6.19 -11.56 -4.58
C GLU A 116 -7.42 -10.82 -4.03
N GLU A 117 -7.25 -9.71 -3.30
CA GLU A 117 -8.35 -9.03 -2.61
C GLU A 117 -9.44 -8.60 -3.59
N GLU A 118 -9.03 -8.11 -4.77
CA GLU A 118 -9.93 -7.64 -5.81
C GLU A 118 -10.66 -8.80 -6.52
N SER A 119 -10.25 -10.03 -6.22
CA SER A 119 -10.87 -11.30 -6.60
C SER A 119 -11.50 -12.04 -5.41
N SER A 120 -11.79 -11.31 -4.32
CA SER A 120 -12.41 -11.81 -3.08
C SER A 120 -11.56 -12.77 -2.23
N SER A 121 -10.23 -12.71 -2.35
CA SER A 121 -9.29 -13.42 -1.46
C SER A 121 -9.55 -14.93 -1.30
N PRO A 122 -9.77 -15.71 -2.38
CA PRO A 122 -10.25 -17.09 -2.27
C PRO A 122 -9.30 -18.01 -1.49
N HIS A 123 -8.00 -17.72 -1.46
CA HIS A 123 -6.99 -18.56 -0.80
C HIS A 123 -6.58 -18.08 0.59
N VAL A 124 -7.03 -16.91 1.06
CA VAL A 124 -6.60 -16.36 2.37
C VAL A 124 -6.92 -17.30 3.52
N ALA A 125 -8.10 -17.94 3.53
CA ALA A 125 -8.45 -18.92 4.55
C ALA A 125 -7.46 -20.09 4.58
N GLY A 126 -7.07 -20.61 3.42
CA GLY A 126 -6.07 -21.66 3.31
C GLY A 126 -4.70 -21.24 3.84
N TYR A 127 -4.28 -20.00 3.58
CA TYR A 127 -3.05 -19.45 4.14
C TYR A 127 -3.10 -19.38 5.67
N LEU A 128 -4.22 -18.93 6.24
CA LEU A 128 -4.39 -18.89 7.69
C LEU A 128 -4.36 -20.28 8.32
N ASP A 129 -5.00 -21.27 7.71
CA ASP A 129 -4.96 -22.65 8.20
C ASP A 129 -3.53 -23.25 8.16
N THR A 130 -2.73 -22.85 7.16
CA THR A 130 -1.37 -23.40 6.95
C THR A 130 -0.32 -22.73 7.85
N TYR A 131 -0.47 -21.43 8.10
CA TYR A 131 0.57 -20.57 8.69
C TYR A 131 0.15 -19.89 10.01
N SER A 132 -0.99 -20.27 10.61
CA SER A 132 -1.44 -19.76 11.91
C SER A 132 -0.58 -20.20 13.09
#